data_AF-A0A9N9VDY8-F1
#
_entry.id   AF-A0A9N9VDY8-F1
#
_cell.length_a   1.000
_cell.length_b   1.000
_cell.length_c   1.000
_cell.angle_alpha   90.00
_cell.angle_beta   90.00
_cell.angle_gamma   90.00
#
_symmetry.space_group_name_H-M   'P 1'
#
loop_
_entity.id
_entity.type
_entity.pdbx_description
1 polymer ?
#
loop_
_entity_poly.entity_id
_entity_poly.type
_entity_poly.pdbx_seq_one_letter_code
_entity_poly.pdbx_strand_id
1 'polypeptide(L)'
;MRFSLPVLALTAAASVSAADFYAAYFPTSDCSGDNNGANIYHDGTCVNKAVAGSGSIQLFGDSSSIAGWTGADCTGEIAIRASGWTCAALTGTAVASWSTV
;
A
#
# COMPACT_ATOMS: atom_id res chain seq x y z
N MET A 1 37.48 6.50 28.72
CA MET A 1 37.23 5.91 27.40
C MET A 1 35.74 6.09 27.12
N ARG A 2 35.39 6.95 26.14
CA ARG A 2 33.99 7.27 25.80
C ARG A 2 33.49 6.22 24.80
N PHE A 3 32.59 5.36 25.23
CA PHE A 3 31.89 4.43 24.34
C PHE A 3 30.67 5.16 23.75
N SER A 4 30.79 5.60 22.50
CA SER A 4 29.63 6.00 21.70
C SER A 4 28.88 4.73 21.30
N LEU A 5 27.68 4.54 21.86
CA LEU A 5 26.73 3.55 21.34
C LEU A 5 26.01 4.13 20.12
N PRO A 6 25.89 3.39 19.00
CA PRO A 6 25.04 3.80 17.90
C PRO A 6 23.58 3.69 18.36
N VAL A 7 22.86 4.81 18.31
CA VAL A 7 21.39 4.81 18.39
C VAL A 7 20.90 4.08 17.15
N LEU A 8 20.56 2.79 17.28
CA LEU A 8 19.73 2.12 16.30
C LEU A 8 18.39 2.85 16.28
N ALA A 9 18.16 3.65 15.24
CA ALA A 9 16.85 4.14 14.91
C ALA A 9 15.98 2.92 14.62
N LEU A 10 15.20 2.53 15.63
CA LEU A 10 14.14 1.55 15.49
C LEU A 10 13.06 2.24 14.64
N THR A 11 13.17 2.14 13.31
CA THR A 11 12.03 2.40 12.43
C THR A 11 10.97 1.41 12.83
N ALA A 12 10.00 1.89 13.59
CA ALA A 12 8.81 1.13 13.93
C ALA A 12 8.13 0.77 12.60
N ALA A 13 8.38 -0.43 12.11
CA ALA A 13 7.47 -1.06 11.18
C ALA A 13 6.15 -1.14 11.96
N ALA A 14 5.22 -0.24 11.65
CA ALA A 14 3.90 -0.26 12.23
C ALA A 14 3.39 -1.68 12.05
N SER A 15 3.20 -2.41 13.14
CA SER A 15 2.64 -3.75 13.08
C SER A 15 1.18 -3.59 12.68
N VAL A 16 0.94 -3.64 11.38
CA VAL A 16 -0.38 -3.62 10.78
C VAL A 16 -1.10 -4.87 11.26
N SER A 17 -2.24 -4.70 11.92
CA SER A 17 -3.14 -5.82 12.24
C SER A 17 -3.59 -6.48 10.94
N ALA A 18 -3.26 -7.76 10.77
CA ALA A 18 -3.60 -8.54 9.58
C ALA A 18 -5.14 -8.61 9.43
N ALA A 19 -5.65 -7.93 8.41
CA ALA A 19 -7.02 -8.04 7.95
C ALA A 19 -6.97 -8.30 6.45
N ASP A 20 -7.83 -9.19 5.96
CA ASP A 20 -7.89 -9.51 4.55
C ASP A 20 -8.34 -8.29 3.76
N PHE A 21 -7.68 -8.04 2.64
CA PHE A 21 -8.11 -7.00 1.71
C PHE A 21 -8.00 -7.44 0.27
N TYR A 22 -8.90 -6.90 -0.54
CA TYR A 22 -8.88 -7.02 -1.98
C TYR A 22 -8.92 -5.63 -2.58
N ALA A 23 -7.95 -5.27 -3.40
CA ALA A 23 -7.94 -4.01 -4.12
C ALA A 23 -7.70 -4.28 -5.61
N ALA A 24 -8.26 -3.46 -6.48
CA ALA A 24 -8.01 -3.55 -7.91
C ALA A 24 -7.37 -2.27 -8.43
N TYR A 25 -6.42 -2.45 -9.35
CA TYR A 25 -5.77 -1.38 -10.07
C TYR A 25 -6.49 -1.07 -11.38
N PHE A 26 -6.69 0.23 -11.61
CA PHE A 26 -7.29 0.80 -12.80
C PHE A 26 -6.28 1.72 -13.49
N PRO A 27 -6.13 1.64 -14.82
CA PRO A 27 -5.21 2.51 -15.56
C PRO A 27 -5.73 3.96 -15.65
N THR A 28 -7.02 4.17 -15.40
CA THR A 28 -7.66 5.48 -15.29
C THR A 28 -7.51 6.05 -13.88
N SER A 29 -7.69 7.35 -13.70
CA SER A 29 -7.53 8.02 -12.40
C SER A 29 -8.78 7.96 -11.51
N ASP A 30 -9.91 7.53 -12.06
CA ASP A 30 -11.24 7.56 -11.44
C ASP A 30 -11.83 6.15 -11.24
N CYS A 31 -11.00 5.11 -11.36
CA CYS A 31 -11.40 3.71 -11.27
C CYS A 31 -12.52 3.33 -12.25
N SER A 32 -12.64 4.09 -13.35
CA SER A 32 -13.58 3.79 -14.44
C SER A 32 -12.93 2.86 -15.46
N GLY A 33 -13.71 1.92 -15.99
CA GLY A 33 -13.26 0.98 -17.01
C GLY A 33 -12.73 -0.34 -16.47
N ASP A 34 -12.11 -1.12 -17.35
CA ASP A 34 -11.61 -2.45 -17.03
C ASP A 34 -10.41 -2.35 -16.09
N ASN A 35 -10.45 -3.12 -14.99
CA ASN A 35 -9.28 -3.29 -14.15
C ASN A 35 -8.19 -3.97 -14.99
N ASN A 36 -6.94 -3.50 -14.89
CA ASN A 36 -5.84 -4.02 -15.71
C ASN A 36 -5.31 -5.38 -15.18
N GLY A 37 -6.16 -6.18 -14.53
CA GLY A 37 -5.82 -7.48 -13.92
C GLY A 37 -4.83 -7.42 -12.74
N ALA A 38 -4.31 -6.24 -12.37
CA ALA A 38 -3.47 -6.07 -11.20
C ALA A 38 -4.32 -5.97 -9.92
N ASN A 39 -4.99 -7.08 -9.62
CA ASN A 39 -5.67 -7.26 -8.36
C ASN A 39 -4.61 -7.48 -7.27
N ILE A 40 -4.70 -6.69 -6.21
CA ILE A 40 -3.89 -6.77 -5.01
C ILE A 40 -4.76 -7.48 -3.98
N TYR A 41 -4.48 -8.76 -3.77
CA TYR A 41 -5.14 -9.56 -2.75
C TYR A 41 -4.12 -9.90 -1.68
N HIS A 42 -4.53 -9.78 -0.42
CA HIS A 42 -3.71 -10.23 0.68
C HIS A 42 -4.55 -10.79 1.82
N ASP A 43 -4.14 -11.96 2.31
CA ASP A 43 -4.42 -12.49 3.65
C ASP A 43 -3.15 -12.34 4.54
N GLY A 44 -3.10 -11.30 5.39
CA GLY A 44 -1.93 -10.96 6.22
C GLY A 44 -1.56 -9.47 6.32
N THR A 45 -0.27 -9.17 6.57
CA THR A 45 0.21 -7.83 6.96
C THR A 45 0.80 -6.97 5.83
N CYS A 46 1.49 -7.54 4.84
CA CYS A 46 2.07 -6.81 3.71
C CYS A 46 2.26 -7.67 2.45
N VAL A 47 1.87 -7.14 1.28
CA VAL A 47 2.04 -7.79 -0.03
C VAL A 47 2.93 -6.95 -0.96
N ASN A 48 3.98 -7.57 -1.49
CA ASN A 48 4.89 -6.98 -2.47
C ASN A 48 4.30 -7.02 -3.88
N LYS A 49 3.34 -6.13 -4.13
CA LYS A 49 2.73 -5.96 -5.44
C LYS A 49 3.03 -4.58 -5.98
N ALA A 50 4.02 -4.49 -6.86
CA ALA A 50 4.35 -3.23 -7.50
C ALA A 50 3.23 -2.78 -8.45
N VAL A 51 2.85 -1.51 -8.35
CA VAL A 51 1.90 -0.84 -9.24
C VAL A 51 2.55 0.45 -9.72
N ALA A 52 2.51 0.68 -11.04
CA ALA A 52 3.02 1.91 -11.63
C ALA A 52 2.22 3.12 -11.11
N GLY A 53 2.86 4.27 -10.96
CA GLY A 53 2.21 5.46 -10.39
C GLY A 53 1.13 6.10 -11.25
N SER A 54 0.87 5.59 -12.45
CA SER A 54 -0.25 6.01 -13.28
C SER A 54 -1.54 5.30 -12.86
N GLY A 55 -2.68 5.98 -12.89
CA GLY A 55 -3.99 5.36 -12.66
C GLY A 55 -4.48 5.49 -11.22
N SER A 56 -5.25 4.50 -10.76
CA SER A 56 -5.93 4.52 -9.47
C SER A 56 -6.16 3.13 -8.89
N ILE A 57 -6.46 3.11 -7.59
CA ILE A 57 -6.71 1.90 -6.81
C ILE A 57 -8.05 2.04 -6.12
N GLN A 58 -8.85 0.97 -6.18
CA GLN A 58 -10.07 0.86 -5.40
C GLN A 58 -9.95 -0.31 -4.44
N LEU A 59 -10.28 -0.07 -3.18
CA LEU A 59 -10.39 -1.11 -2.16
C LEU A 59 -11.79 -1.72 -2.19
N PHE A 60 -11.84 -3.03 -2.04
CA PHE A 60 -13.03 -3.87 -2.04
C PHE A 60 -12.98 -4.77 -0.80
N GLY A 61 -14.11 -4.99 -0.16
CA GLY A 61 -14.23 -5.83 1.03
C GLY A 61 -14.32 -5.04 2.34
N ASP A 62 -14.17 -5.76 3.46
CA ASP A 62 -14.48 -5.26 4.81
C ASP A 62 -13.34 -4.45 5.47
N SER A 63 -12.18 -4.40 4.84
CA SER A 63 -11.07 -3.55 5.29
C SER A 63 -11.46 -2.07 5.26
N SER A 64 -11.22 -1.36 6.36
CA SER A 64 -11.51 0.09 6.44
C SER A 64 -10.58 0.90 5.55
N SER A 65 -9.30 0.50 5.46
CA SER A 65 -8.28 1.20 4.71
C SER A 65 -7.09 0.32 4.36
N ILE A 66 -6.44 0.67 3.26
CA ILE A 66 -5.14 0.15 2.84
C ILE A 66 -4.17 1.30 2.58
N ALA A 67 -2.89 1.02 2.77
CA ALA A 67 -1.79 1.88 2.37
C ALA A 67 -0.91 1.18 1.33
N GLY A 68 -0.48 1.94 0.34
CA GLY A 68 0.61 1.59 -0.56
C GLY A 68 1.91 2.22 -0.09
N TRP A 69 3.00 1.48 -0.12
CA TRP A 69 4.34 1.90 0.31
C TRP A 69 5.29 2.00 -0.88
N THR A 70 6.21 2.96 -0.84
CA THR A 70 7.22 3.15 -1.90
C THR A 70 8.28 2.04 -1.92
N GLY A 71 8.54 1.40 -0.78
CA GLY A 71 9.45 0.27 -0.64
C GLY A 71 8.73 -1.08 -0.65
N ALA A 72 9.49 -2.14 -0.93
CA ALA A 72 9.02 -3.51 -0.69
C ALA A 72 8.89 -3.77 0.82
N ASP A 73 8.18 -4.83 1.17
CA ASP A 73 7.91 -5.29 2.53
C ASP A 73 7.30 -4.21 3.43
N CYS A 74 6.50 -3.32 2.83
CA CYS A 74 5.83 -2.20 3.48
C CYS A 74 6.82 -1.28 4.21
N THR A 75 7.98 -1.09 3.59
CA THR A 75 9.02 -0.17 4.05
C THR A 75 8.98 1.16 3.29
N GLY A 76 9.67 2.16 3.84
CA GLY A 76 9.74 3.49 3.24
C GLY A 76 8.56 4.37 3.61
N GLU A 77 8.17 5.26 2.69
CA GLU A 77 7.08 6.20 2.88
C GLU A 77 5.76 5.65 2.33
N ILE A 78 4.65 6.04 2.95
CA ILE A 78 3.32 5.74 2.43
C ILE A 78 3.09 6.59 1.18
N ALA A 79 3.00 5.93 0.04
CA ALA A 79 2.74 6.52 -1.26
C ALA A 79 1.27 6.89 -1.46
N ILE A 80 0.35 6.07 -0.96
CA ILE A 80 -1.10 6.27 -1.11
C ILE A 80 -1.86 5.63 0.04
N ARG A 81 -3.04 6.18 0.36
CA ARG A 81 -4.06 5.54 1.18
C ARG A 81 -5.36 5.43 0.39
N ALA A 82 -5.97 4.26 0.43
CA ALA A 82 -7.32 4.03 -0.09
C ALA A 82 -8.20 3.53 1.06
N SER A 83 -9.45 3.96 1.10
CA SER A 83 -10.37 3.64 2.20
C SER A 83 -11.78 3.40 1.71
N GLY A 84 -12.40 2.31 2.19
CA GLY A 84 -13.68 1.82 1.69
C GLY A 84 -13.70 1.69 0.17
N TRP A 85 -14.90 1.59 -0.41
CA TRP A 85 -15.12 1.48 -1.86
C TRP A 85 -14.72 2.73 -2.67
N THR A 86 -13.86 3.59 -2.12
CA THR A 86 -13.40 4.84 -2.72
C THR A 86 -12.24 4.58 -3.67
N CYS A 87 -12.27 5.28 -4.80
CA CYS A 87 -11.15 5.31 -5.71
C CYS A 87 -10.06 6.26 -5.21
N ALA A 88 -8.82 5.78 -5.16
CA ALA A 88 -7.64 6.55 -4.79
C ALA A 88 -6.68 6.65 -5.97
N ALA A 89 -6.47 7.86 -6.50
CA ALA A 89 -5.55 8.10 -7.61
C ALA A 89 -4.08 7.99 -7.15
N LEU A 90 -3.24 7.35 -7.96
CA LEU A 90 -1.82 7.15 -7.68
C LEU A 90 -0.96 8.39 -7.98
N THR A 91 -1.50 9.36 -8.73
CA THR A 91 -0.94 10.71 -8.97
C THR A 91 0.53 10.76 -9.41
N GLY A 92 1.04 9.71 -10.05
CA GLY A 92 2.42 9.59 -10.51
C GLY A 92 3.35 8.89 -9.53
N THR A 93 2.87 8.46 -8.37
CA THR A 93 3.65 7.82 -7.32
C THR A 93 3.62 6.30 -7.47
N ALA A 94 4.76 5.70 -7.77
CA ALA A 94 4.88 4.25 -7.83
C ALA A 94 4.75 3.62 -6.43
N VAL A 95 4.02 2.51 -6.36
CA VAL A 95 3.84 1.73 -5.13
C VAL A 95 4.55 0.40 -5.32
N ALA A 96 5.34 -0.04 -4.34
CA ALA A 96 6.05 -1.30 -4.37
C ALA A 96 5.38 -2.39 -3.53
N SER A 97 4.66 -2.01 -2.48
CA SER A 97 3.95 -2.95 -1.61
C SER A 97 2.70 -2.35 -0.96
N TRP A 98 1.84 -3.20 -0.40
CA TRP A 98 0.53 -2.81 0.13
C TRP A 98 0.23 -3.50 1.46
N SER A 99 -0.42 -2.79 2.38
CA SER A 99 -0.92 -3.33 3.64
C SER A 99 -2.28 -2.73 3.99
N THR A 100 -3.03 -3.36 4.87
CA THR A 100 -4.09 -2.65 5.61
C THR A 100 -3.46 -1.58 6.52
N VAL A 101 -4.26 -0.62 7.00
CA VAL A 101 -3.85 0.43 7.96
C VAL A 101 -5.02 0.91 8.78
#